data_AF-A0A563BDJ5-F1
#
_entry.id   AF-A0A563BDJ5-F1
#
_cell.length_a   1.000
_cell.length_b   1.000
_cell.length_c   1.000
_cell.angle_alpha   90.00
_cell.angle_beta   90.00
_cell.angle_gamma   90.00
#
_symmetry.space_group_name_H-M   'P 1'
#
loop_
_entity.id
_entity.type
_entity.pdbx_description
1 polymer ?
#
loop_
_entity_poly.entity_id
_entity_poly.type
_entity_poly.pdbx_seq_one_letter_code
_entity_poly.pdbx_strand_id
1 'polypeptide(L)'
;MLTLILLASIGLFIIFHSKKEGFDREVFNMIVVPILVILLLIQVLLIASLVSDLSLDSRIELYQTQNTEIETKLSETIKSYLSHENQVYKDLKPNNAIAIASVYPELHSNELIKKQIEVYEDNNKKILGLKEAKLNQPVYKWWLYFGR
;
A
#
# COMPACT_ATOMS: atom_id res chain seq x y z
N MET A 1 1.09 4.71 21.90
CA MET A 1 0.28 5.42 22.90
C MET A 1 -0.87 4.58 23.43
N LEU A 2 -1.72 4.07 22.54
CA LEU A 2 -2.95 3.36 22.87
C LEU A 2 -2.69 2.06 23.66
N THR A 3 -1.58 1.36 23.38
CA THR A 3 -1.14 0.19 24.18
C THR A 3 -0.94 0.54 25.65
N LEU A 4 -0.29 1.67 25.92
CA LEU A 4 0.05 2.13 27.26
C LEU A 4 -1.20 2.65 28.00
N ILE A 5 -2.07 3.37 27.29
CA ILE A 5 -3.39 3.78 27.80
C ILE A 5 -4.23 2.57 28.19
N LEU A 6 -4.25 1.52 27.35
CA LEU A 6 -4.99 0.30 27.64
C LEU A 6 -4.46 -0.40 28.90
N LEU A 7 -3.14 -0.56 29.01
CA LEU A 7 -2.50 -1.16 30.19
C LEU A 7 -2.84 -0.39 31.48
N ALA A 8 -2.74 0.94 31.44
CA ALA A 8 -3.11 1.79 32.58
C ALA A 8 -4.61 1.67 32.92
N SER A 9 -5.47 1.62 31.90
CA SER A 9 -6.93 1.49 32.07
C SER A 9 -7.32 0.15 32.68
N ILE A 10 -6.66 -0.95 32.28
CA ILE A 10 -6.86 -2.28 32.88
C ILE A 10 -6.42 -2.27 34.34
N GLY A 11 -5.26 -1.69 34.65
CA GLY A 11 -4.78 -1.58 36.04
C GLY A 11 -5.76 -0.80 36.93
N LEU A 12 -6.24 0.34 36.46
CA LEU A 12 -7.26 1.13 37.16
C LEU A 12 -8.57 0.36 37.32
N PHE A 13 -9.03 -0.32 36.27
CA PHE A 13 -10.24 -1.15 36.30
C PHE A 13 -10.17 -2.18 37.42
N ILE A 14 -9.06 -2.92 37.54
CA ILE A 14 -8.87 -3.93 38.60
C ILE A 14 -8.93 -3.30 40.00
N ILE A 15 -8.27 -2.15 40.21
CA ILE A 15 -8.27 -1.44 41.49
C ILE A 15 -9.68 -0.98 41.87
N PHE A 16 -10.41 -0.35 40.94
CA PHE A 16 -11.77 0.13 41.21
C PHE A 16 -12.78 -1.00 41.36
N HIS A 17 -12.67 -2.05 40.54
CA HIS A 17 -13.52 -3.23 40.64
C HIS A 17 -13.38 -3.91 42.01
N SER A 18 -12.16 -3.98 42.53
CA SER A 18 -11.87 -4.59 43.85
C SER A 18 -12.43 -3.77 45.02
N LYS A 19 -12.65 -2.45 44.83
CA LYS A 19 -13.22 -1.56 45.85
C LYS A 19 -14.74 -1.50 45.85
N LYS A 20 -15.40 -1.93 44.78
CA LYS A 20 -16.87 -1.87 44.62
C LYS A 20 -17.51 -3.21 44.96
N GLU A 21 -18.71 -3.18 45.54
CA GLU A 21 -19.48 -4.37 45.92
C GLU A 21 -20.93 -4.27 45.44
N GLY A 22 -21.60 -5.41 45.31
CA GLY A 22 -23.01 -5.51 44.95
C GLY A 22 -23.38 -4.74 43.66
N PHE A 23 -24.49 -4.02 43.71
CA PHE A 23 -25.07 -3.29 42.58
C PHE A 23 -24.11 -2.26 41.96
N ASP A 24 -23.29 -1.58 42.77
CA ASP A 24 -22.33 -0.56 42.28
C ASP A 24 -21.25 -1.17 41.38
N ARG A 25 -20.88 -2.42 41.62
CA ARG A 25 -19.94 -3.17 40.78
C ARG A 25 -20.56 -3.53 39.43
N GLU A 26 -21.82 -3.98 39.44
CA GLU A 26 -22.54 -4.35 38.21
C GLU A 26 -22.72 -3.15 37.28
N VAL A 27 -23.16 -2.00 37.82
CA VAL A 27 -23.31 -0.75 37.07
C VAL A 27 -21.96 -0.28 36.51
N PHE A 28 -20.90 -0.37 37.33
CA PHE A 28 -19.55 -0.02 36.89
C PHE A 28 -19.07 -0.90 35.72
N ASN A 29 -19.28 -2.22 35.81
CA ASN A 29 -18.89 -3.16 34.76
C ASN A 29 -19.66 -2.92 33.47
N MET A 30 -20.97 -2.67 33.56
CA MET A 30 -21.80 -2.40 32.40
C MET A 30 -21.32 -1.17 31.60
N ILE A 31 -20.71 -0.19 32.26
CA ILE A 31 -20.19 1.02 31.62
C ILE A 31 -18.75 0.84 31.15
N VAL A 32 -17.87 0.31 31.99
CA VAL A 32 -16.42 0.32 31.73
C VAL A 32 -15.99 -0.81 30.81
N VAL A 33 -16.59 -1.99 30.91
CA VAL A 33 -16.22 -3.14 30.07
C VAL A 33 -16.42 -2.84 28.58
N PRO A 34 -17.57 -2.29 28.13
CA PRO A 34 -17.74 -1.92 26.72
C PRO A 34 -16.69 -0.93 26.21
N ILE A 35 -16.30 0.05 27.05
CA ILE A 35 -15.26 1.03 26.68
C ILE A 35 -13.91 0.33 26.45
N LEU A 36 -13.53 -0.59 27.33
CA LEU A 36 -12.30 -1.36 27.16
C LEU A 36 -12.34 -2.25 25.91
N VAL A 37 -13.49 -2.85 25.61
CA VAL A 37 -13.69 -3.65 24.39
C VAL A 37 -13.52 -2.79 23.14
N ILE A 38 -14.08 -1.58 23.11
CA ILE A 38 -13.94 -0.65 21.98
C ILE A 38 -12.46 -0.26 21.79
N LEU A 39 -11.74 0.04 22.87
CA LEU A 39 -10.31 0.35 22.80
C LEU A 39 -9.49 -0.82 22.24
N LEU A 40 -9.80 -2.05 22.66
CA LEU A 40 -9.18 -3.27 22.13
C LEU A 40 -9.46 -3.44 20.62
N LEU A 41 -10.70 -3.23 20.18
CA LEU A 41 -11.07 -3.32 18.76
C LEU A 41 -10.29 -2.31 17.91
N ILE A 42 -10.18 -1.06 18.36
CA ILE A 42 -9.38 -0.02 17.69
C ILE A 42 -7.92 -0.47 17.60
N GLN A 43 -7.38 -1.04 18.67
CA GLN A 43 -6.00 -1.51 18.70
C GLN A 43 -5.75 -2.66 17.71
N VAL A 44 -6.67 -3.62 17.61
CA VAL A 44 -6.61 -4.72 16.64
C VAL A 44 -6.63 -4.19 15.21
N LEU A 45 -7.49 -3.20 14.90
CA LEU A 45 -7.55 -2.59 13.56
C LEU A 45 -6.25 -1.87 13.19
N LEU A 46 -5.63 -1.16 14.13
CA LEU A 46 -4.33 -0.52 13.92
C LEU A 46 -3.22 -1.55 13.68
N ILE A 47 -3.22 -2.66 14.45
CA ILE A 47 -2.24 -3.74 14.26
C ILE A 47 -2.45 -4.42 12.89
N ALA A 48 -3.69 -4.71 12.50
CA ALA A 48 -3.98 -5.29 11.18
C ALA A 48 -3.50 -4.39 10.03
N SER A 49 -3.61 -3.08 10.20
CA SER A 49 -3.10 -2.09 9.24
C SER A 49 -1.57 -2.14 9.11
N LEU A 50 -0.85 -2.36 10.22
CA LEU A 50 0.61 -2.56 10.23
C LEU A 50 1.05 -3.94 9.72
N VAL A 51 0.28 -5.00 9.97
CA VAL A 51 0.62 -6.35 9.49
C VAL A 51 0.51 -6.42 7.97
N SER A 52 -0.56 -5.83 7.43
CA SER A 52 -0.75 -5.69 5.97
C SER A 52 0.39 -4.93 5.29
N ASP A 53 1.17 -4.19 6.08
CA ASP A 53 2.23 -3.31 5.64
C ASP A 53 3.61 -4.01 5.54
N LEU A 54 3.82 -5.15 6.22
CA LEU A 54 5.11 -5.89 6.18
C LEU A 54 5.55 -6.32 4.76
N SER A 55 4.63 -6.34 3.81
CA SER A 55 4.89 -6.72 2.42
C SER A 55 4.79 -5.56 1.43
N LEU A 56 4.63 -4.30 1.87
CA LEU A 56 4.51 -3.19 0.91
C LEU A 56 5.77 -3.03 0.08
N ASP A 57 6.95 -3.10 0.69
CA ASP A 57 8.20 -2.91 -0.02
C ASP A 57 8.43 -4.00 -1.07
N SER A 58 8.19 -5.27 -0.72
CA SER A 58 8.29 -6.37 -1.68
C SER A 58 7.24 -6.29 -2.79
N ARG A 59 6.02 -5.83 -2.49
CA ARG A 59 4.98 -5.61 -3.52
C ARG A 59 5.33 -4.45 -4.45
N ILE A 60 5.87 -3.35 -3.91
CA ILE A 60 6.36 -2.22 -4.71
C ILE A 60 7.48 -2.69 -5.63
N GLU A 61 8.47 -3.41 -5.09
CA GLU A 61 9.60 -3.95 -5.85
C GLU A 61 9.14 -4.92 -6.96
N LEU A 62 8.16 -5.78 -6.66
CA LEU A 62 7.55 -6.67 -7.65
C LEU A 62 6.97 -5.90 -8.84
N TYR A 63 6.14 -4.88 -8.59
CA TYR A 63 5.54 -4.09 -9.67
C TYR A 63 6.58 -3.25 -10.42
N GLN A 64 7.61 -2.74 -9.74
CA GLN A 64 8.72 -2.02 -10.38
C GLN A 64 9.54 -2.94 -11.30
N THR A 65 9.79 -4.18 -10.87
CA THR A 65 10.47 -5.19 -11.68
C THR A 65 9.65 -5.52 -12.93
N GLN A 66 8.34 -5.76 -12.77
CA GLN A 66 7.42 -5.99 -13.89
C GLN A 66 7.41 -4.81 -14.88
N ASN A 67 7.42 -3.57 -14.37
CA ASN A 67 7.48 -2.38 -15.22
C ASN A 67 8.79 -2.28 -16.00
N THR A 68 9.91 -2.62 -15.36
CA THR A 68 11.24 -2.66 -16.02
C THR A 68 11.28 -3.73 -17.12
N GLU A 69 10.67 -4.90 -16.88
CA GLU A 69 10.55 -5.95 -17.90
C GLU A 69 9.68 -5.50 -19.08
N ILE A 70 8.56 -4.80 -18.83
CA ILE A 70 7.70 -4.24 -19.86
C ILE A 70 8.47 -3.21 -20.70
N GLU A 71 9.15 -2.26 -20.05
CA GLU A 71 9.96 -1.24 -20.74
C GLU A 71 11.04 -1.89 -21.63
N THR A 72 11.68 -2.95 -21.15
CA THR A 72 12.70 -3.70 -21.90
C THR A 72 12.08 -4.39 -23.12
N LYS A 73 11.01 -5.16 -22.93
CA LYS A 73 10.31 -5.88 -24.04
C LYS A 73 9.77 -4.91 -25.08
N LEU A 74 9.23 -3.78 -24.65
CA LEU A 74 8.73 -2.75 -25.54
C LEU A 74 9.87 -2.10 -26.33
N SER A 75 10.98 -1.79 -25.68
CA SER A 75 12.18 -1.24 -26.33
C SER A 75 12.73 -2.19 -27.40
N GLU A 76 12.81 -3.49 -27.11
CA GLU A 76 13.22 -4.51 -28.09
C GLU A 76 12.25 -4.62 -29.26
N THR A 77 10.94 -4.61 -29.00
CA THR A 77 9.90 -4.68 -30.02
C THR A 77 9.94 -3.47 -30.94
N ILE A 78 10.05 -2.27 -30.37
CA ILE A 78 10.19 -1.01 -31.12
C ILE A 78 11.47 -1.01 -31.94
N LYS A 79 12.60 -1.44 -31.36
CA LYS A 79 13.87 -1.53 -32.09
C LYS A 79 13.78 -2.47 -33.29
N SER A 80 13.12 -3.62 -33.12
CA SER A 80 12.85 -4.55 -34.21
C SER A 80 11.99 -3.91 -35.31
N TYR A 81 10.89 -3.24 -34.93
CA TYR A 81 10.02 -2.52 -35.86
C TYR A 81 10.75 -1.40 -36.62
N LEU A 82 11.49 -0.54 -35.91
CA LEU A 82 12.27 0.55 -36.52
C LEU A 82 13.37 0.05 -37.46
N SER A 83 13.99 -1.09 -37.13
CA SER A 83 14.98 -1.73 -38.01
C SER A 83 14.35 -2.28 -39.30
N HIS A 84 13.07 -2.64 -39.27
CA HIS A 84 12.32 -3.05 -40.46
C HIS A 84 11.91 -1.82 -41.29
N GLU A 85 11.45 -0.76 -40.63
CA GLU A 85 10.99 0.53 -41.19
C GLU A 85 12.13 1.50 -41.55
N ASN A 86 13.35 1.00 -41.78
CA ASN A 86 14.67 1.67 -41.74
C ASN A 86 14.87 2.97 -42.57
N GLN A 87 13.83 3.53 -43.21
CA GLN A 87 13.85 4.83 -43.88
C GLN A 87 12.97 5.91 -43.24
N VAL A 88 11.94 5.56 -42.46
CA VAL A 88 10.94 6.54 -42.00
C VAL A 88 11.27 7.14 -40.63
N TYR A 89 12.00 6.42 -39.77
CA TYR A 89 12.11 6.74 -38.34
C TYR A 89 13.55 6.70 -37.76
N LYS A 90 14.57 6.91 -38.60
CA LYS A 90 16.01 6.73 -38.29
C LYS A 90 16.55 7.53 -37.10
N ASP A 91 15.88 8.61 -36.69
CA ASP A 91 16.36 9.52 -35.65
C ASP A 91 15.84 9.21 -34.24
N LEU A 92 15.06 8.13 -34.08
CA LEU A 92 14.48 7.78 -32.77
C LEU A 92 15.46 7.04 -31.86
N LYS A 93 15.68 7.62 -30.68
CA LYS A 93 16.36 6.95 -29.57
C LYS A 93 15.33 6.25 -28.69
N PRO A 94 15.43 4.92 -28.46
CA PRO A 94 14.45 4.14 -27.70
C PRO A 94 14.46 4.38 -26.18
N ASN A 95 15.09 5.46 -25.72
CA ASN A 95 15.25 5.78 -24.30
C ASN A 95 13.92 6.00 -23.55
N ASN A 96 12.80 6.08 -24.26
CA ASN A 96 11.46 6.17 -23.66
C ASN A 96 10.44 5.38 -24.49
N ALA A 97 10.54 4.05 -24.45
CA ALA A 97 9.77 3.11 -25.27
C ALA A 97 8.25 3.33 -25.17
N ILE A 98 7.73 3.65 -23.98
CA ILE A 98 6.30 3.92 -23.75
C ILE A 98 5.84 5.19 -24.45
N ALA A 99 6.63 6.27 -24.37
CA ALA A 99 6.33 7.52 -25.06
C ALA A 99 6.34 7.34 -26.58
N ILE A 100 7.30 6.56 -27.10
CA ILE A 100 7.41 6.23 -28.52
C ILE A 100 6.16 5.43 -28.95
N ALA A 101 5.85 4.34 -28.27
CA ALA A 101 4.66 3.53 -28.58
C ALA A 101 3.33 4.32 -28.54
N SER A 102 3.27 5.39 -27.76
CA SER A 102 2.07 6.24 -27.65
C SER A 102 1.94 7.26 -28.79
N VAL A 103 3.05 7.69 -29.39
CA VAL A 103 3.06 8.76 -30.42
C VAL A 103 2.98 8.20 -31.84
N TYR A 104 3.45 6.97 -32.07
CA TYR A 104 3.44 6.36 -33.40
C TYR A 104 2.16 5.54 -33.63
N PRO A 105 1.32 5.91 -34.62
CA PRO A 105 0.02 5.29 -34.83
C PRO A 105 0.07 3.76 -34.98
N GLU A 106 1.06 3.23 -35.70
CA GLU A 106 1.17 1.79 -35.94
C GLU A 106 1.53 1.02 -34.65
N LEU A 107 2.50 1.51 -33.89
CA LEU A 107 2.88 0.93 -32.60
C LEU A 107 1.75 1.09 -31.57
N HIS A 108 1.05 2.22 -31.59
CA HIS A 108 -0.08 2.50 -30.70
C HIS A 108 -1.28 1.59 -31.00
N SER A 109 -1.52 1.30 -32.28
CA SER A 109 -2.61 0.42 -32.73
C SER A 109 -2.35 -1.07 -32.49
N ASN A 110 -1.10 -1.45 -32.20
CA ASN A 110 -0.73 -2.83 -31.95
C ASN A 110 -1.30 -3.30 -30.60
N GLU A 111 -2.17 -4.32 -30.65
CA GLU A 111 -2.87 -4.83 -29.45
C GLU A 111 -1.91 -5.34 -28.35
N LEU A 112 -0.80 -5.96 -28.74
CA LEU A 112 0.18 -6.50 -27.79
C LEU A 112 0.90 -5.36 -27.05
N ILE A 113 1.32 -4.32 -27.79
CA ILE A 113 1.94 -3.12 -27.22
C ILE A 113 0.95 -2.39 -26.32
N LYS A 114 -0.29 -2.21 -26.78
CA LYS A 114 -1.35 -1.57 -26.00
C LYS A 114 -1.58 -2.27 -24.66
N LYS A 115 -1.72 -3.60 -24.66
CA LYS A 115 -1.89 -4.38 -23.41
C LYS A 115 -0.70 -4.25 -22.47
N GLN A 116 0.53 -4.20 -22.99
CA GLN A 116 1.72 -3.99 -22.17
C GLN A 116 1.72 -2.60 -21.49
N ILE A 117 1.32 -1.55 -22.22
CA ILE A 117 1.18 -0.20 -21.66
C ILE A 117 0.07 -0.15 -20.61
N GLU A 118 -1.08 -0.78 -20.86
CA GLU A 118 -2.18 -0.84 -19.88
C GLU A 118 -1.75 -1.50 -18.57
N VAL A 119 -1.01 -2.62 -18.65
CA VAL A 119 -0.46 -3.29 -17.46
C VAL A 119 0.56 -2.39 -16.73
N TYR A 120 1.42 -1.69 -17.48
CA TYR A 120 2.38 -0.75 -16.90
C TYR A 120 1.69 0.39 -16.12
N GLU A 121 0.63 0.96 -16.70
CA GLU A 121 -0.16 2.01 -16.05
C GLU A 121 -0.89 1.50 -14.80
N ASP A 122 -1.49 0.31 -14.86
CA ASP A 122 -2.14 -0.33 -13.72
C ASP A 122 -1.14 -0.62 -12.58
N ASN A 123 0.04 -1.12 -12.92
CA ASN A 123 1.13 -1.31 -11.97
C ASN A 123 1.55 0.02 -11.32
N ASN A 124 1.66 1.10 -12.09
CA ASN A 124 1.98 2.42 -11.54
C ASN A 124 0.91 2.93 -10.57
N LYS A 125 -0.38 2.71 -10.87
CA LYS A 125 -1.48 3.03 -9.95
C LYS A 125 -1.38 2.23 -8.66
N LYS A 126 -1.07 0.92 -8.74
CA LYS A 126 -0.85 0.07 -7.57
C LYS A 126 0.35 0.55 -6.74
N ILE A 127 1.48 0.85 -7.38
CA ILE A 127 2.68 1.39 -6.71
C ILE A 127 2.34 2.67 -5.96
N LEU A 128 1.58 3.59 -6.58
CA LEU A 128 1.17 4.84 -5.94
C LEU A 128 0.34 4.57 -4.68
N GLY A 129 -0.69 3.72 -4.77
CA GLY A 129 -1.52 3.36 -3.61
C GLY A 129 -0.72 2.69 -2.48
N LEU A 130 0.25 1.83 -2.82
CA LEU A 130 1.13 1.21 -1.82
C LEU A 130 2.07 2.25 -1.16
N LYS A 131 2.60 3.22 -1.93
CA LYS A 131 3.41 4.31 -1.37
C LYS A 131 2.59 5.20 -0.43
N GLU A 132 1.35 5.52 -0.80
CA GLU A 132 0.42 6.26 0.07
C GLU A 132 0.14 5.50 1.37
N ALA A 133 -0.10 4.18 1.29
CA ALA A 133 -0.27 3.35 2.48
C ALA A 133 0.97 3.38 3.38
N LYS A 134 2.18 3.33 2.79
CA LYS A 134 3.45 3.42 3.52
C LYS A 134 3.64 4.76 4.24
N LEU A 135 3.14 5.86 3.68
CA LEU A 135 3.18 7.18 4.33
C LEU A 135 2.37 7.24 5.63
N ASN A 136 1.33 6.41 5.77
CA ASN A 136 0.52 6.34 6.98
C ASN A 136 1.11 5.44 8.07
N GLN A 137 2.15 4.66 7.77
CA GLN A 137 2.77 3.73 8.71
C GLN A 137 3.31 4.41 9.99
N PRO A 138 4.05 5.53 9.93
CA PRO A 138 4.52 6.24 11.13
C PRO A 138 3.36 6.66 12.03
N VAL A 139 2.23 7.07 11.43
CA VAL A 139 1.03 7.49 12.16
C VAL A 139 0.45 6.32 12.95
N TYR A 140 0.30 5.14 12.32
CA TYR A 140 -0.21 3.94 13.00
C TYR A 140 0.73 3.47 14.13
N LYS A 141 2.04 3.48 13.91
CA LYS A 141 3.05 3.14 14.93
C LYS A 141 3.01 4.12 16.11
N TRP A 142 2.84 5.40 15.83
CA TRP A 142 2.73 6.43 16.86
C TRP A 142 1.49 6.19 17.75
N TRP A 143 0.32 5.99 17.12
CA TRP A 143 -0.92 5.66 17.84
C TRP A 143 -0.74 4.40 18.69
N LEU A 144 -0.19 3.32 18.16
CA LEU A 144 -0.01 2.08 18.92
C LEU A 144 0.99 2.22 20.06
N TYR A 145 2.25 2.58 19.80
CA TYR A 145 3.34 2.50 20.79
C TYR A 145 4.32 3.67 20.79
N PHE A 146 3.95 4.84 20.23
CA PHE A 146 4.87 6.00 20.07
C PHE A 146 6.09 5.70 19.21
N GLY A 147 5.98 4.75 18.28
CA GLY A 147 7.03 4.49 17.29
C GLY A 147 7.19 5.65 16.30
N ARG A 148 8.41 5.82 15.77
CA ARG A 148 8.66 6.54 14.52
C ARG A 148 8.31 5.68 13.32
#